data_AF-A0A8T0XMT9-F1
#
_entry.id   AF-A0A8T0XMT9-F1
#
_cell.length_a   1.000
_cell.length_b   1.000
_cell.length_c   1.000
_cell.angle_alpha   90.00
_cell.angle_beta   90.00
_cell.angle_gamma   90.00
#
_symmetry.space_group_name_H-M   'P 1'
#
loop_
_entity.id
_entity.type
_entity.pdbx_description
1 polymer ?
#
loop_
_entity_poly.entity_id
_entity_poly.type
_entity_poly.pdbx_seq_one_letter_code
_entity_poly.pdbx_strand_id
1 'polypeptide(L)'
;MILLSNMILRLILGWLWCLIHMAISLFDLWSCLSKKLECYLISFELLSKYQILHLERLKCLGVVVDSREAKNVMEVKQLLHWFSTVGIKYVVLYDIEGVIKESIEHGIETSRDENTSNFSNICANTKSSHCSHGGMVIECLSGSDGKEGIAKAANLLYSASCKGCNNYATYTHGYDKMDTVFTEADMASALRAVGTWDR
;
A
#
# COMPACT_ATOMS: atom_id res chain seq x y z
N MET A 1 -73.46 -21.43 16.16
CA MET A 1 -72.40 -21.93 15.24
C MET A 1 -71.72 -20.82 14.45
N ILE A 2 -72.45 -19.85 13.88
CA ILE A 2 -71.91 -18.76 13.03
C ILE A 2 -70.95 -17.80 13.78
N LEU A 3 -71.27 -17.43 15.03
CA LEU A 3 -70.41 -16.55 15.86
C LEU A 3 -69.05 -17.18 16.22
N LEU A 4 -69.01 -18.50 16.46
CA LEU A 4 -67.78 -19.23 16.79
C LEU A 4 -66.84 -19.31 15.57
N SER A 5 -67.41 -19.51 14.38
CA SER A 5 -66.68 -19.52 13.11
C SER A 5 -66.02 -18.18 12.80
N ASN A 6 -66.67 -17.06 13.11
CA ASN A 6 -66.11 -15.72 12.89
C ASN A 6 -64.97 -15.38 13.86
N MET A 7 -65.02 -15.86 15.10
CA MET A 7 -63.91 -15.69 16.06
C MET A 7 -62.67 -16.48 15.63
N ILE A 8 -62.87 -17.72 15.18
CA ILE A 8 -61.79 -18.59 14.68
C ILE A 8 -61.18 -17.98 13.41
N LEU A 9 -62.00 -17.49 12.47
CA LEU A 9 -61.51 -16.85 11.25
C LEU A 9 -60.66 -15.61 11.54
N ARG A 10 -61.08 -14.77 12.50
CA ARG A 10 -60.30 -13.60 12.95
C ARG A 10 -58.96 -13.99 13.59
N LEU A 11 -58.95 -15.04 14.40
CA LEU A 11 -57.74 -15.58 15.00
C LEU A 11 -56.77 -16.11 13.94
N ILE A 12 -57.27 -16.88 12.97
CA ILE A 12 -56.45 -17.41 11.86
C ILE A 12 -55.89 -16.27 11.00
N LEU A 13 -56.71 -15.26 10.68
CA LEU A 13 -56.27 -14.13 9.87
C LEU A 13 -55.21 -13.29 10.59
N GLY A 14 -55.36 -13.07 11.90
CA GLY A 14 -54.37 -12.39 12.72
C GLY A 14 -53.06 -13.18 12.82
N TRP A 15 -53.14 -14.50 12.99
CA TRP A 15 -51.97 -15.38 12.97
C TRP A 15 -51.24 -15.36 11.64
N LEU A 16 -51.98 -15.47 10.53
CA LEU A 16 -51.41 -15.42 9.19
C LEU A 16 -50.72 -14.09 8.91
N TRP A 17 -51.32 -12.99 9.36
CA TRP A 17 -50.72 -11.66 9.27
C TRP A 17 -49.40 -11.56 10.04
N CYS A 18 -49.37 -12.06 11.28
CA CYS A 18 -48.13 -12.12 12.07
C CYS A 18 -47.05 -12.98 11.40
N LEU A 19 -47.41 -14.13 10.83
CA LEU A 19 -46.47 -14.99 10.11
C LEU A 19 -45.85 -14.29 8.90
N ILE A 20 -46.66 -13.56 8.11
CA ILE A 20 -46.17 -12.78 6.96
C ILE A 20 -45.20 -11.70 7.43
N HIS A 21 -45.57 -10.93 8.46
CA HIS A 21 -44.71 -9.85 8.97
C HIS A 21 -43.39 -10.39 9.55
N MET A 22 -43.43 -11.54 10.23
CA MET A 22 -42.25 -12.24 10.71
C MET A 22 -41.37 -12.71 9.55
N ALA A 23 -41.95 -13.28 8.49
CA ALA A 23 -41.20 -13.73 7.32
C ALA A 23 -40.49 -12.56 6.60
N ILE A 24 -41.18 -11.42 6.42
CA ILE A 24 -40.58 -10.21 5.83
C ILE A 24 -39.44 -9.69 6.71
N SER A 25 -39.68 -9.57 8.02
CA SER A 25 -38.66 -9.09 8.97
C SER A 25 -37.44 -10.02 9.01
N LEU A 26 -37.67 -11.33 8.93
CA LEU A 26 -36.61 -12.34 8.88
C LEU A 26 -35.83 -12.24 7.56
N PHE A 27 -36.51 -12.02 6.43
CA PHE A 27 -35.87 -11.84 5.13
C PHE A 27 -35.03 -10.56 5.06
N ASP A 28 -35.52 -9.46 5.65
CA ASP A 28 -34.77 -8.21 5.75
C ASP A 28 -33.55 -8.36 6.65
N LEU A 29 -33.70 -9.03 7.80
CA LEU A 29 -32.59 -9.35 8.69
C LEU A 29 -31.57 -10.25 8.00
N TRP A 30 -32.02 -11.29 7.29
CA TRP A 30 -31.16 -12.20 6.53
C TRP A 30 -30.42 -11.48 5.40
N SER A 31 -31.09 -10.57 4.69
CA SER A 31 -30.48 -9.76 3.64
C SER A 31 -29.43 -8.81 4.20
N CYS A 32 -29.70 -8.19 5.35
CA CYS A 32 -28.73 -7.36 6.07
C CYS A 32 -27.53 -8.18 6.56
N LEU A 33 -27.79 -9.37 7.13
CA LEU A 33 -26.77 -10.29 7.59
C LEU A 33 -25.92 -10.81 6.43
N SER A 34 -26.54 -11.15 5.30
CA SER A 34 -25.85 -11.60 4.10
C SER A 34 -24.92 -10.53 3.54
N LYS A 35 -25.35 -9.27 3.47
CA LYS A 35 -24.49 -8.15 3.03
C LYS A 35 -23.29 -7.94 3.96
N LYS A 36 -23.51 -8.03 5.28
CA LYS A 36 -22.42 -7.94 6.26
C LYS A 36 -21.46 -9.12 6.12
N LEU A 37 -22.00 -10.33 6.03
CA LEU A 37 -21.21 -11.54 5.84
C LEU A 37 -20.44 -11.51 4.51
N GLU A 38 -20.98 -10.94 3.45
CA GLU A 38 -20.27 -10.75 2.19
C GLU A 38 -19.06 -9.82 2.36
N CYS A 39 -19.22 -8.69 3.04
CA CYS A 39 -18.09 -7.81 3.38
C CYS A 39 -17.06 -8.52 4.28
N TYR A 40 -17.51 -9.33 5.26
CA TYR A 40 -16.61 -10.11 6.11
C TYR A 40 -15.90 -11.22 5.33
N LEU A 41 -16.60 -11.94 4.43
CA LEU A 41 -16.05 -13.02 3.62
C LEU A 41 -15.08 -12.50 2.56
N ILE A 42 -15.33 -11.32 1.99
CA ILE A 42 -14.39 -10.60 1.12
C ILE A 42 -13.13 -10.24 1.92
N SER A 43 -13.29 -9.74 3.15
CA SER A 43 -12.16 -9.38 4.03
C SER A 43 -11.43 -10.58 4.65
N PHE A 44 -12.04 -11.77 4.66
CA PHE A 44 -11.49 -12.98 5.29
C PHE A 44 -10.89 -13.97 4.27
N GLU A 45 -10.82 -13.59 2.98
CA GLU A 45 -10.24 -14.42 1.89
C GLU A 45 -10.84 -15.83 1.73
N LEU A 46 -11.99 -16.11 2.35
CA LEU A 46 -12.56 -17.46 2.40
C LEU A 46 -13.26 -17.86 1.09
N LEU A 47 -13.58 -16.89 0.22
CA LEU A 47 -14.12 -17.16 -1.11
C LEU A 47 -12.98 -17.58 -2.04
N SER A 48 -12.96 -18.86 -2.46
CA SER A 48 -12.02 -19.39 -3.46
C SER A 48 -11.97 -18.57 -4.76
N LYS A 49 -13.02 -17.80 -5.05
CA LYS A 49 -13.11 -16.88 -6.19
C LYS A 49 -12.13 -15.70 -6.14
N TYR A 50 -11.58 -15.38 -4.96
CA TYR A 50 -10.55 -14.34 -4.73
C TYR A 50 -9.15 -14.91 -4.45
N GLN A 51 -8.94 -16.23 -4.55
CA GLN A 51 -7.60 -16.86 -4.57
C GLN A 51 -6.70 -16.38 -5.72
N ILE A 52 -7.18 -15.45 -6.56
CA ILE A 52 -6.43 -14.80 -7.63
C ILE A 52 -5.23 -14.01 -7.09
N LEU A 53 -5.29 -13.56 -5.83
CA LEU A 53 -4.11 -13.05 -5.13
C LEU A 53 -3.50 -14.20 -4.34
N HIS A 54 -2.72 -15.06 -5.00
CA HIS A 54 -1.72 -15.87 -4.31
C HIS A 54 -0.77 -14.89 -3.59
N LEU A 55 -1.09 -14.53 -2.35
CA LEU A 55 -0.28 -13.63 -1.53
C LEU A 55 1.12 -14.20 -1.29
N GLU A 56 1.25 -15.52 -1.34
CA GLU A 56 2.55 -16.22 -1.40
C GLU A 56 3.42 -15.82 -2.60
N ARG A 57 2.80 -15.41 -3.72
CA ARG A 57 3.50 -14.89 -4.92
C ARG A 57 3.65 -13.38 -4.92
N LEU A 58 2.99 -12.66 -4.02
CA LEU A 58 3.07 -11.21 -3.93
C LEU A 58 4.43 -10.81 -3.35
N LYS A 59 5.36 -10.46 -4.24
CA LYS A 59 6.72 -10.07 -3.84
C LYS A 59 6.79 -8.68 -3.23
N CYS A 60 5.95 -7.76 -3.69
CA CYS A 60 5.95 -6.35 -3.28
C CYS A 60 4.54 -5.78 -3.40
N LEU A 61 4.07 -5.07 -2.37
CA LEU A 61 2.80 -4.36 -2.36
C LEU A 61 3.04 -2.84 -2.42
N GLY A 62 2.52 -2.16 -3.43
CA GLY A 62 2.50 -0.70 -3.49
C GLY A 62 1.18 -0.12 -2.96
N VAL A 63 1.24 0.84 -2.06
CA VAL A 63 0.10 1.55 -1.50
C VAL A 63 0.29 3.04 -1.68
N VAL A 64 -0.68 3.69 -2.30
CA VAL A 64 -0.74 5.15 -2.44
C VAL A 64 -1.66 5.68 -1.36
N VAL A 65 -1.14 6.55 -0.51
CA VAL A 65 -1.86 7.19 0.60
C VAL A 65 -1.98 8.68 0.30
N ASP A 66 -3.16 9.26 0.53
CA ASP A 66 -3.34 10.71 0.47
C ASP A 66 -2.54 11.38 1.60
N SER A 67 -1.85 12.48 1.32
CA SER A 67 -1.02 13.21 2.30
C SER A 67 -1.79 13.64 3.55
N ARG A 68 -3.11 13.80 3.46
CA ARG A 68 -3.97 14.10 4.61
C ARG A 68 -4.14 12.90 5.52
N GLU A 69 -4.32 11.71 4.95
CA GLU A 69 -4.47 10.45 5.68
C GLU A 69 -3.12 9.94 6.19
N ALA A 70 -2.03 10.21 5.45
CA ALA A 70 -0.66 9.90 5.84
C ALA A 70 -0.23 10.54 7.18
N LYS A 71 -0.87 11.65 7.58
CA LYS A 71 -0.65 12.29 8.89
C LYS A 71 -1.19 11.44 10.05
N ASN A 72 -2.16 10.58 9.79
CA ASN A 72 -2.72 9.69 10.80
C ASN A 72 -1.83 8.44 10.97
N VAL A 73 -0.80 8.60 11.79
CA VAL A 73 0.14 7.55 12.18
C VAL A 73 -0.55 6.26 12.63
N MET A 74 -1.69 6.37 13.32
CA MET A 74 -2.39 5.21 13.88
C MET A 74 -3.04 4.36 12.79
N GLU A 75 -3.63 5.00 11.78
CA GLU A 75 -4.24 4.32 10.64
C GLU A 75 -3.17 3.66 9.76
N VAL A 76 -2.06 4.36 9.49
CA VAL A 76 -0.92 3.79 8.74
C VAL A 76 -0.35 2.58 9.47
N LYS A 77 -0.21 2.65 10.79
CA LYS A 77 0.23 1.51 11.61
C LYS A 77 -0.73 0.33 11.57
N GLN A 78 -2.01 0.59 11.69
CA GLN A 78 -3.04 -0.45 11.63
C GLN A 78 -3.03 -1.14 10.26
N LEU A 79 -2.86 -0.38 9.19
CA LEU A 79 -2.70 -0.90 7.85
C LEU A 79 -1.46 -1.80 7.71
N LEU A 80 -0.30 -1.34 8.19
CA LEU A 80 0.93 -2.14 8.19
C LEU A 80 0.81 -3.42 9.02
N HIS A 81 0.10 -3.36 10.15
CA HIS A 81 -0.19 -4.54 10.96
C HIS A 81 -1.04 -5.56 10.18
N TRP A 82 -2.04 -5.09 9.42
CA TRP A 82 -2.82 -5.98 8.55
C TRP A 82 -1.94 -6.64 7.48
N PHE A 83 -1.07 -5.89 6.80
CA PHE A 83 -0.15 -6.46 5.81
C PHE A 83 0.79 -7.50 6.41
N SER A 84 1.33 -7.22 7.59
CA SER A 84 2.17 -8.17 8.33
C SER A 84 1.40 -9.44 8.72
N THR A 85 0.15 -9.30 9.16
CA THR A 85 -0.73 -10.43 9.52
C THR A 85 -1.04 -11.33 8.32
N VAL A 86 -1.22 -10.73 7.14
CA VAL A 86 -1.44 -11.44 5.87
C VAL A 86 -0.15 -12.09 5.34
N GLY A 87 1.02 -11.73 5.88
CA GLY A 87 2.31 -12.32 5.51
C GLY A 87 3.03 -11.62 4.36
N ILE A 88 2.68 -10.36 4.08
CA ILE A 88 3.36 -9.55 3.06
C ILE A 88 4.76 -9.18 3.55
N LYS A 89 5.77 -9.43 2.71
CA LYS A 89 7.19 -9.25 3.08
C LYS A 89 7.75 -7.88 2.72
N TYR A 90 7.26 -7.26 1.64
CA TYR A 90 7.74 -5.96 1.16
C TYR A 90 6.55 -5.05 0.82
N VAL A 91 6.55 -3.86 1.39
CA VAL A 91 5.52 -2.83 1.18
C VAL A 91 6.19 -1.52 0.81
N VAL A 92 5.67 -0.87 -0.22
CA VAL A 92 6.04 0.47 -0.66
C VAL A 92 4.87 1.40 -0.35
N LEU A 93 5.06 2.33 0.57
CA LEU A 93 4.10 3.39 0.89
C LEU A 93 4.49 4.64 0.09
N TYR A 94 3.56 5.16 -0.71
CA TYR A 94 3.74 6.38 -1.47
C TYR A 94 2.79 7.46 -0.96
N ASP A 95 3.36 8.61 -0.63
CA ASP A 95 2.63 9.83 -0.32
C ASP A 95 3.23 11.01 -1.09
N ILE A 96 2.43 11.76 -1.84
CA ILE A 96 2.93 12.79 -2.76
C ILE A 96 3.70 13.90 -2.04
N GLU A 97 3.26 14.32 -0.86
CA GLU A 97 3.94 15.35 -0.05
C GLU A 97 5.15 14.80 0.73
N GLY A 98 5.26 13.47 0.87
CA GLY A 98 6.35 12.83 1.60
C GLY A 98 6.23 12.90 3.12
N VAL A 99 5.02 13.10 3.65
CA VAL A 99 4.71 13.17 5.08
C VAL A 99 5.20 11.92 5.81
N ILE A 100 4.98 10.74 5.22
CA ILE A 100 5.39 9.46 5.83
C ILE A 100 6.93 9.39 5.90
N LYS A 101 7.61 9.75 4.81
CA LYS A 101 9.07 9.75 4.70
C LYS A 101 9.70 10.71 5.73
N GLU A 102 9.17 11.93 5.82
CA GLU A 102 9.60 12.93 6.79
C GLU A 102 9.33 12.50 8.24
N SER A 103 8.18 11.87 8.52
CA SER A 103 7.85 11.41 9.88
C SER A 103 8.78 10.31 10.41
N ILE A 104 9.34 9.50 9.50
CA ILE A 104 10.34 8.47 9.83
C ILE A 104 11.69 9.12 10.09
N GLU A 105 12.10 10.06 9.23
CA GLU A 105 13.37 10.79 9.37
C GLU A 105 13.45 11.58 10.68
N HIS A 106 12.40 12.35 11.03
CA HIS A 106 12.34 13.09 12.30
C HIS A 106 12.33 12.18 13.53
N GLY A 107 11.73 10.98 13.43
CA GLY A 107 11.71 10.00 14.50
C GLY A 107 13.09 9.42 14.86
N ILE A 108 14.03 9.46 13.92
CA ILE A 108 15.42 9.02 14.12
C ILE A 108 16.26 10.12 14.79
N GLU A 109 16.00 11.38 14.48
CA GLU A 109 16.74 12.51 15.09
C GLU A 109 16.32 12.80 16.53
N THR A 110 15.04 12.58 16.87
CA THR A 110 14.50 12.83 18.21
C THR A 110 14.74 11.71 19.22
N SER A 111 15.26 10.54 18.82
CA SER A 111 15.52 9.42 19.73
C SER A 111 16.76 9.59 20.64
N ARG A 112 17.26 10.82 20.80
CA ARG A 112 18.33 11.16 21.76
C ARG A 112 17.83 11.57 23.14
N ASP A 113 16.55 11.94 23.28
CA ASP A 113 15.93 12.23 24.56
C ASP A 113 14.64 11.43 24.74
N GLU A 114 14.49 10.85 25.93
CA GLU A 114 13.40 9.95 26.31
C GLU A 114 12.01 10.58 26.18
N ASN A 115 11.05 9.70 25.86
CA ASN A 115 9.60 9.89 25.94
C ASN A 115 8.99 10.93 24.99
N THR A 116 8.75 10.52 23.74
CA THR A 116 7.41 10.50 23.07
C THR A 116 7.64 10.24 21.58
N SER A 117 7.88 8.99 21.18
CA SER A 117 8.09 8.66 19.76
C SER A 117 7.17 7.52 19.33
N ASN A 118 5.94 7.89 18.98
CA ASN A 118 4.97 6.94 18.50
C ASN A 118 5.35 6.30 17.15
N PHE A 119 6.37 6.76 16.41
CA PHE A 119 6.83 6.11 15.17
C PHE A 119 8.11 5.28 15.32
N SER A 120 8.87 5.47 16.41
CA SER A 120 10.20 4.87 16.61
C SER A 120 10.20 3.34 16.65
N ASN A 121 9.12 2.72 17.14
CA ASN A 121 9.00 1.26 17.19
C ASN A 121 8.91 0.57 15.82
N ILE A 122 8.77 1.30 14.70
CA ILE A 122 8.81 0.73 13.33
C ILE A 122 10.23 0.80 12.74
N CYS A 123 11.12 1.62 13.30
CA CYS A 123 12.40 1.98 12.69
C CYS A 123 13.58 1.88 13.67
N ALA A 124 13.61 0.85 14.50
CA ALA A 124 14.72 0.64 15.44
C ALA A 124 15.98 0.01 14.80
N ASN A 125 16.02 -0.20 13.47
CA ASN A 125 17.19 -0.81 12.87
C ASN A 125 17.50 -0.26 11.47
N THR A 126 18.71 0.28 11.35
CA THR A 126 19.47 0.65 10.14
C THR A 126 19.23 2.04 9.53
N LYS A 127 20.35 2.72 9.23
CA LYS A 127 20.51 4.09 8.69
C LYS A 127 20.11 4.23 7.21
N SER A 128 19.19 3.41 6.74
CA SER A 128 18.58 3.52 5.40
C SER A 128 17.10 3.83 5.60
N SER A 129 16.44 4.41 4.60
CA SER A 129 15.02 4.81 4.56
C SER A 129 14.01 3.65 4.71
N HIS A 130 14.39 2.60 5.41
CA HIS A 130 13.80 1.29 5.42
C HIS A 130 13.36 0.96 6.85
N CYS A 131 12.06 0.98 7.07
CA CYS A 131 11.46 0.59 8.34
C CYS A 131 11.18 -0.91 8.34
N SER A 132 11.30 -1.58 9.49
CA SER A 132 11.01 -3.01 9.61
C SER A 132 9.92 -3.24 10.66
N HIS A 133 8.78 -3.78 10.24
CA HIS A 133 7.67 -4.13 11.14
C HIS A 133 7.40 -5.63 11.11
N GLY A 134 7.72 -6.35 12.19
CA GLY A 134 7.45 -7.79 12.26
C GLY A 134 8.12 -8.63 11.16
N GLY A 135 9.29 -8.21 10.67
CA GLY A 135 10.00 -8.86 9.55
C GLY A 135 9.56 -8.41 8.15
N MET A 136 8.56 -7.52 8.06
CA MET A 136 8.16 -6.85 6.82
C MET A 136 9.05 -5.64 6.55
N VAL A 137 9.59 -5.58 5.33
CA VAL A 137 10.32 -4.44 4.77
C VAL A 137 9.32 -3.36 4.34
N ILE A 138 9.52 -2.14 4.82
CA ILE A 138 8.71 -0.99 4.45
C ILE A 138 9.61 0.07 3.83
N GLU A 139 9.26 0.47 2.63
CA GLU A 139 9.87 1.56 1.90
C GLU A 139 8.89 2.72 1.74
N CYS A 140 9.35 3.94 1.98
CA CYS A 140 8.52 5.14 1.89
C CYS A 140 9.01 6.03 0.75
N LEU A 141 8.13 6.26 -0.22
CA LEU A 141 8.37 7.08 -1.41
C LEU A 141 7.53 8.35 -1.37
N SER A 142 8.04 9.40 -2.03
CA SER A 142 7.31 10.66 -2.21
C SER A 142 7.34 11.16 -3.65
N GLY A 143 6.70 12.31 -3.90
CA GLY A 143 6.67 12.94 -5.23
C GLY A 143 8.06 13.18 -5.85
N SER A 144 9.09 13.40 -5.03
CA SER A 144 10.47 13.61 -5.50
C SER A 144 11.16 12.32 -5.98
N ASP A 145 10.71 11.15 -5.52
CA ASP A 145 11.30 9.87 -5.93
C ASP A 145 10.87 9.45 -7.35
N GLY A 146 9.85 10.11 -7.92
CA GLY A 146 9.38 9.89 -9.28
C GLY A 146 10.16 10.69 -10.34
N LYS A 147 9.58 11.82 -10.77
CA LYS A 147 10.13 12.62 -11.90
C LYS A 147 11.52 13.17 -11.61
N GLU A 148 11.76 13.62 -10.39
CA GLU A 148 13.06 14.13 -9.99
C GLU A 148 14.10 13.01 -9.89
N GLY A 149 13.73 11.82 -9.38
CA GLY A 149 14.58 10.62 -9.42
C GLY A 149 15.02 10.25 -10.84
N ILE A 150 14.07 10.29 -11.79
CA ILE A 150 14.36 10.06 -13.22
C ILE A 150 15.33 11.14 -13.77
N ALA A 151 15.09 12.41 -13.46
CA ALA A 151 15.96 13.50 -13.90
C ALA A 151 17.39 13.36 -13.35
N LYS A 152 17.53 12.96 -12.08
CA LYS A 152 18.84 12.68 -11.44
C LYS A 152 19.55 11.50 -12.12
N ALA A 153 18.85 10.41 -12.41
CA ALA A 153 19.42 9.26 -13.11
C ALA A 153 19.86 9.60 -14.54
N ALA A 154 19.05 10.36 -15.27
CA ALA A 154 19.40 10.83 -16.61
C ALA A 154 20.63 11.75 -16.57
N ASN A 155 20.70 12.67 -15.60
CA ASN A 155 21.86 13.54 -15.41
C ASN A 155 23.13 12.74 -15.05
N LEU A 156 22.99 11.68 -14.24
CA LEU A 156 24.08 10.77 -13.91
C LEU A 156 24.62 10.06 -15.16
N LEU A 157 23.74 9.48 -15.99
CA LEU A 157 24.12 8.84 -17.26
C LEU A 157 24.84 9.80 -18.21
N TYR A 158 24.27 10.99 -18.39
CA TYR A 158 24.86 12.01 -19.25
C TYR A 158 26.26 12.40 -18.76
N SER A 159 26.40 12.65 -17.46
CA SER A 159 27.70 13.01 -16.87
C SER A 159 28.75 11.89 -17.00
N ALA A 160 28.35 10.63 -16.90
CA ALA A 160 29.23 9.48 -17.07
C ALA A 160 29.71 9.36 -18.54
N SER A 161 28.80 9.57 -19.49
CA SER A 161 29.13 9.60 -20.92
C SER A 161 30.12 10.72 -21.26
N CYS A 162 29.89 11.94 -20.78
CA CYS A 162 30.81 13.07 -21.01
C CYS A 162 32.19 12.87 -20.36
N LYS A 163 32.25 12.26 -19.17
CA LYS A 163 33.52 11.93 -18.49
C LYS A 163 34.28 10.81 -19.19
N GLY A 164 33.57 9.80 -19.73
CA GLY A 164 34.16 8.76 -20.57
C GLY A 164 34.88 9.38 -21.77
N CYS A 165 34.21 10.26 -22.50
CA CYS A 165 34.81 10.95 -23.66
C CYS A 165 36.07 11.78 -23.33
N ASN A 166 36.22 12.29 -22.11
CA ASN A 166 37.42 13.05 -21.71
C ASN A 166 38.67 12.19 -21.52
N ASN A 167 38.55 10.87 -21.30
CA ASN A 167 39.71 10.01 -21.12
C ASN A 167 40.32 9.53 -22.46
N TYR A 168 39.64 9.75 -23.58
CA TYR A 168 40.13 9.42 -24.92
C TYR A 168 40.31 10.66 -25.82
N ALA A 169 39.90 11.84 -25.36
CA ALA A 169 40.05 13.09 -26.10
C ALA A 169 41.45 13.70 -25.90
N THR A 170 42.49 12.93 -26.20
CA THR A 170 43.73 13.52 -26.73
C THR A 170 43.85 13.06 -28.18
N TYR A 171 43.61 14.01 -29.08
CA TYR A 171 43.75 13.89 -30.54
C TYR A 171 42.70 13.03 -31.25
N THR A 172 41.62 13.65 -31.71
CA THR A 172 41.26 13.62 -33.14
C THR A 172 40.21 14.67 -33.44
N HIS A 173 40.55 15.52 -34.40
CA HIS A 173 39.70 16.51 -35.04
C HIS A 173 38.73 15.77 -35.97
N GLY A 174 37.45 15.70 -35.63
CA GLY A 174 36.45 15.05 -36.49
C GLY A 174 35.10 14.97 -35.82
N TYR A 175 34.09 15.55 -36.48
CA TYR A 175 32.69 15.47 -36.11
C TYR A 175 32.18 14.02 -36.21
N ASP A 176 32.50 13.19 -35.24
CA ASP A 176 31.74 11.98 -34.96
C ASP A 176 31.20 12.15 -33.54
N LYS A 177 30.04 12.80 -33.47
CA LYS A 177 29.17 12.75 -32.30
C LYS A 177 28.89 11.26 -32.11
N MET A 178 29.64 10.60 -31.21
CA MET A 178 29.30 9.26 -30.76
C MET A 178 27.81 9.27 -30.47
N ASP A 179 27.02 8.56 -31.27
CA ASP A 179 25.63 8.31 -30.96
C ASP A 179 25.65 7.46 -29.70
N THR A 180 25.63 8.14 -28.55
CA THR A 180 25.52 7.51 -27.24
C THR A 180 24.10 6.98 -27.15
N VAL A 181 23.92 5.77 -27.65
CA VAL A 181 22.68 5.03 -27.54
C VAL A 181 22.56 4.55 -26.11
N PHE A 182 21.82 5.31 -25.29
CA PHE A 182 21.44 4.85 -23.95
C PHE A 182 20.45 3.70 -24.06
N THR A 183 20.75 2.61 -23.36
CA THR A 183 19.85 1.45 -23.28
C THR A 183 18.99 1.50 -22.01
N GLU A 184 17.92 0.70 -21.99
CA GLU A 184 17.12 0.51 -20.79
C GLU A 184 17.97 -0.01 -19.61
N ALA A 185 18.95 -0.87 -19.89
CA ALA A 185 19.85 -1.40 -18.87
C ALA A 185 20.71 -0.29 -18.22
N ASP A 186 21.16 0.68 -19.01
CA ASP A 186 21.91 1.84 -18.53
C ASP A 186 21.03 2.70 -17.63
N MET A 187 19.80 2.99 -18.06
CA MET A 187 18.84 3.76 -17.26
C MET A 187 18.47 3.05 -15.96
N ALA A 188 18.26 1.73 -16.00
CA ALA A 188 18.00 0.93 -14.82
C ALA A 188 19.20 0.91 -13.86
N SER A 189 20.43 0.91 -14.38
CA SER A 189 21.65 1.00 -13.58
C SER A 189 21.80 2.37 -12.90
N ALA A 190 21.48 3.44 -13.61
CA ALA A 190 21.51 4.79 -13.08
C ALA A 190 20.42 5.05 -12.04
N LEU A 191 19.20 4.54 -12.27
CA LEU A 191 18.12 4.60 -11.28
C LEU A 191 18.50 3.84 -9.99
N ARG A 192 19.18 2.68 -10.12
CA ARG A 192 19.73 1.94 -8.97
C ARG A 192 20.89 2.65 -8.26
N ALA A 193 21.64 3.48 -8.96
CA ALA A 193 22.74 4.24 -8.36
C ALA A 193 22.24 5.52 -7.66
N VAL A 194 21.18 6.14 -8.17
CA VAL A 194 20.61 7.39 -7.63
C VAL A 194 19.65 7.13 -6.47
N GLY A 195 18.78 6.13 -6.60
CA GLY A 195 18.03 5.67 -5.44
C GLY A 195 18.89 4.67 -4.68
N THR A 196 18.90 4.73 -3.36
CA THR A 196 19.66 3.83 -2.48
C THR A 196 19.06 2.42 -2.48
N TRP A 197 19.03 1.77 -3.64
CA TRP A 197 18.45 0.45 -3.87
C TRP A 197 19.55 -0.61 -3.81
N ASP A 198 20.10 -0.87 -2.62
CA ASP A 198 20.91 -2.08 -2.42
C ASP A 198 19.96 -3.27 -2.31
N ARG A 199 20.14 -4.24 -3.20
CA ARG A 199 19.31 -5.44 -3.33
C ARG A 199 20.01 -6.65 -2.72
#